data_AF-A0A8H7N7H1-F1
#
_entry.id   AF-A0A8H7N7H1-F1
#
_cell.length_a   1.000
_cell.length_b   1.000
_cell.length_c   1.000
_cell.angle_alpha   90.00
_cell.angle_beta   90.00
_cell.angle_gamma   90.00
#
_symmetry.space_group_name_H-M   'P 1'
#
loop_
_entity.id
_entity.type
_entity.pdbx_description
1 polymer ?
#
loop_
_entity_poly.entity_id
_entity_poly.type
_entity_poly.pdbx_seq_one_letter_code
_entity_poly.pdbx_strand_id
1 'polypeptide(L)'
;MAAVLALRPLRAGIPRIGIKSFRVYGAIRRNFSSYLVSPKELHEALAKNPPSPISPEPRVVPLCASWFLPNDERSGIQTFREQRIPKARFFDLDKVIDKRSPYPHMLPDAKGFAAAMSELGVRKEDAVVVYDSKELGIFSAPA
;
A
#
# COMPACT_ATOMS: atom_id res chain seq x y z
N MET A 1 -58.62 -4.97 -61.42
CA MET A 1 -57.26 -4.47 -61.72
C MET A 1 -57.06 -3.17 -60.93
N ALA A 2 -55.87 -2.98 -60.37
CA ALA A 2 -55.40 -1.88 -59.51
C ALA A 2 -55.55 -2.07 -57.98
N ALA A 3 -54.48 -2.61 -57.38
CA ALA A 3 -54.19 -2.61 -55.96
C ALA A 3 -53.53 -1.28 -55.57
N VAL A 4 -53.98 -0.65 -54.47
CA VAL A 4 -53.33 0.54 -53.89
C VAL A 4 -52.73 0.14 -52.54
N LEU A 5 -51.39 0.00 -52.53
CA LEU A 5 -50.60 -0.27 -51.34
C LEU A 5 -50.55 0.96 -50.42
N ALA A 6 -51.18 0.87 -49.25
CA ALA A 6 -51.01 1.84 -48.18
C ALA A 6 -49.70 1.57 -47.42
N LEU A 7 -48.66 2.36 -47.69
CA LEU A 7 -47.40 2.34 -46.95
C LEU A 7 -47.59 3.06 -45.60
N ARG A 8 -47.52 2.31 -44.50
CA ARG A 8 -47.38 2.87 -43.14
C ARG A 8 -45.92 3.27 -42.90
N PRO A 9 -45.63 4.44 -42.29
CA PRO A 9 -44.27 4.78 -41.92
C PRO A 9 -43.88 4.00 -40.66
N LEU A 10 -42.86 3.15 -40.76
CA LEU A 10 -42.20 2.55 -39.60
C LEU A 10 -41.38 3.64 -38.90
N ARG A 11 -41.84 4.08 -37.72
CA ARG A 11 -41.06 4.93 -36.82
C ARG A 11 -40.01 4.04 -36.12
N ALA A 12 -38.81 3.98 -36.68
CA ALA A 12 -37.69 3.29 -36.05
C ALA A 12 -37.30 4.04 -34.76
N GLY A 13 -37.59 3.44 -33.61
CA GLY A 13 -37.12 3.95 -32.32
C GLY A 13 -35.61 3.80 -32.22
N ILE A 14 -34.91 4.90 -31.94
CA ILE A 14 -33.49 4.89 -31.60
C ILE A 14 -33.35 4.13 -30.28
N PRO A 15 -32.54 3.05 -30.20
CA PRO A 15 -32.29 2.42 -28.91
C PRO A 15 -31.51 3.41 -28.06
N ARG A 16 -32.08 3.82 -26.91
CA ARG A 16 -31.32 4.48 -25.86
C ARG A 16 -30.28 3.48 -25.38
N ILE A 17 -29.08 3.56 -25.94
CA ILE A 17 -27.89 2.93 -25.37
C ILE A 17 -27.70 3.62 -24.03
N GLY A 18 -28.18 2.98 -22.97
CA GLY A 18 -27.86 3.36 -21.62
C GLY A 18 -26.34 3.35 -21.51
N ILE A 19 -25.75 4.54 -21.34
CA ILE A 19 -24.36 4.66 -20.93
C ILE A 19 -24.32 4.00 -19.55
N LYS A 20 -23.98 2.71 -19.52
CA LYS A 20 -23.55 2.06 -18.29
C LYS A 20 -22.36 2.89 -17.85
N SER A 21 -22.55 3.63 -16.75
CA SER A 21 -21.48 4.36 -16.09
C SER A 21 -20.29 3.41 -16.00
N PHE A 22 -19.27 3.67 -16.83
CA PHE A 22 -18.02 2.96 -16.74
C PHE A 22 -17.47 3.33 -15.37
N ARG A 23 -17.64 2.42 -14.41
CA ARG A 23 -16.96 2.51 -13.13
C ARG A 23 -15.48 2.47 -13.47
N VAL A 24 -14.84 3.64 -13.40
CA VAL A 24 -13.41 3.82 -13.59
C VAL A 24 -12.71 2.76 -12.74
N TYR A 25 -12.06 1.81 -13.40
CA TYR A 25 -11.21 0.84 -12.75
C TYR A 25 -10.06 1.61 -12.11
N GLY A 26 -9.97 1.54 -10.78
CA GLY A 26 -8.78 1.93 -10.04
C GLY A 26 -8.63 3.42 -9.73
N ALA A 27 -9.63 4.04 -9.09
CA ALA A 27 -9.27 5.06 -8.12
C ALA A 27 -8.44 4.33 -7.04
N ILE A 28 -7.14 4.64 -6.93
CA ILE A 28 -6.32 4.25 -5.79
C ILE A 28 -7.13 4.65 -4.55
N ARG A 29 -7.69 3.68 -3.83
CA ARG A 29 -8.32 3.97 -2.55
C ARG A 29 -7.19 4.37 -1.63
N ARG A 30 -6.92 5.67 -1.54
CA ARG A 30 -5.98 6.18 -0.55
C ARG A 30 -6.63 5.93 0.81
N ASN A 31 -6.01 5.06 1.60
CA ASN A 31 -6.43 4.79 2.98
C ASN A 31 -6.18 6.00 3.90
N PHE A 32 -5.37 6.97 3.46
CA PHE A 32 -4.96 8.15 4.21
C PHE A 32 -5.17 9.42 3.40
N SER A 33 -5.27 10.55 4.08
CA SER A 33 -5.45 11.87 3.45
C SER A 33 -4.22 12.31 2.64
N SER A 34 -3.01 11.88 3.02
CA SER A 34 -1.74 12.21 2.35
C SER A 34 -0.70 11.08 2.47
N TYR A 35 0.51 11.28 1.92
CA TYR A 35 1.65 10.36 2.13
C TYR A 35 2.23 10.45 3.54
N LEU A 36 2.10 11.61 4.19
CA LEU A 36 2.42 11.79 5.60
C LEU A 36 1.18 11.43 6.42
N VAL A 37 1.33 10.42 7.27
CA VAL A 37 0.23 9.91 8.10
C VAL A 37 0.43 10.41 9.51
N SER A 38 -0.59 11.11 10.04
CA SER A 38 -0.54 11.55 11.44
C SER A 38 -0.68 10.36 12.41
N PRO A 39 -0.13 10.44 13.63
CA PRO A 39 -0.33 9.40 14.64
C PRO A 39 -1.81 9.10 14.91
N LYS A 40 -2.66 10.13 14.85
CA LYS A 40 -4.13 9.99 15.01
C LYS A 40 -4.74 9.18 13.87
N GLU A 41 -4.44 9.52 12.62
CA GLU A 41 -4.93 8.76 11.45
C GLU A 41 -4.48 7.30 11.48
N LEU A 42 -3.20 7.06 11.82
CA LEU A 42 -2.69 5.69 11.94
C LEU A 42 -3.43 4.91 13.02
N HIS A 43 -3.65 5.53 14.19
CA HIS A 43 -4.41 4.91 15.28
C HIS A 43 -5.84 4.54 14.86
N GLU A 44 -6.56 5.47 14.24
CA GLU A 44 -7.92 5.24 13.73
C GLU A 44 -7.95 4.15 12.66
N ALA A 45 -6.95 4.09 11.79
CA ALA A 45 -6.87 3.09 10.73
C ALA A 45 -6.58 1.68 11.28
N LEU A 46 -5.73 1.56 12.30
CA LEU A 46 -5.44 0.28 12.97
C LEU A 46 -6.63 -0.28 13.75
N ALA A 47 -7.60 0.57 14.11
CA ALA A 47 -8.83 0.16 14.77
C ALA A 47 -9.87 -0.42 13.80
N LYS A 48 -9.89 0.02 12.53
CA LYS A 48 -10.92 -0.37 11.55
C LYS A 48 -10.82 -1.83 11.09
N ASN A 49 -9.60 -2.28 10.75
CA ASN A 49 -9.36 -3.62 10.19
C ASN A 49 -8.24 -4.34 10.94
N PRO A 50 -8.53 -5.11 11.99
CA PRO A 50 -7.51 -5.90 12.67
C PRO A 50 -6.99 -7.01 11.72
N PRO A 51 -5.69 -7.35 11.78
CA PRO A 51 -5.15 -8.45 10.97
C PRO A 51 -5.84 -9.76 11.32
N SER A 52 -6.53 -10.37 10.35
CA SER A 52 -7.01 -11.75 10.46
C SER A 52 -6.41 -12.60 9.33
N PRO A 53 -6.14 -13.89 9.56
CA PRO A 53 -5.64 -14.79 8.51
C PRO A 53 -6.64 -15.00 7.36
N ILE A 54 -7.93 -14.76 7.61
CA ILE A 54 -9.04 -15.15 6.72
C ILE A 54 -9.56 -13.96 5.92
N SER A 55 -9.40 -12.72 6.42
CA SER A 55 -9.97 -11.54 5.74
C SER A 55 -9.13 -11.13 4.53
N PRO A 56 -9.73 -11.03 3.33
CA PRO A 56 -9.07 -10.49 2.15
C PRO A 56 -9.00 -8.95 2.15
N GLU A 57 -9.64 -8.29 3.12
CA GLU A 57 -9.71 -6.82 3.15
C GLU A 57 -8.31 -6.17 3.25
N PRO A 58 -8.10 -5.04 2.55
CA PRO A 58 -6.94 -4.19 2.74
C PRO A 58 -6.79 -3.78 4.20
N ARG A 59 -5.58 -3.93 4.73
CA ARG A 59 -5.23 -3.54 6.10
C ARG A 59 -4.10 -2.54 6.10
N VAL A 60 -3.94 -1.88 7.24
CA VAL A 60 -2.79 -1.01 7.49
C VAL A 60 -1.71 -1.81 8.21
N VAL A 61 -0.50 -1.78 7.68
CA VAL A 61 0.67 -2.44 8.24
C VAL A 61 1.70 -1.38 8.63
N PRO A 62 1.89 -1.10 9.93
CA PRO A 62 3.00 -0.28 10.39
C PRO A 62 4.31 -1.04 10.16
N LEU A 63 5.26 -0.40 9.50
CA LEU A 63 6.56 -0.98 9.18
C LEU A 63 7.66 -0.13 9.82
N CYS A 64 8.31 -0.66 10.84
CA CYS A 64 9.46 -0.03 11.47
C CYS A 64 10.68 -0.29 10.61
N ALA A 65 11.28 0.75 10.05
CA ALA A 65 12.50 0.68 9.26
C ALA A 65 13.68 1.29 10.04
N SER A 66 13.70 1.08 11.36
CA SER A 66 14.73 1.67 12.20
C SER A 66 16.12 1.16 11.90
N TRP A 67 17.03 2.10 11.68
CA TRP A 67 18.41 1.84 11.35
C TRP A 67 19.30 2.94 11.93
N PHE A 68 20.46 2.55 12.46
CA PHE A 68 21.43 3.46 13.05
C PHE A 68 22.77 3.28 12.37
N LEU A 69 23.61 4.32 12.42
CA LEU A 69 24.95 4.26 11.86
C LEU A 69 25.79 3.17 12.55
N PRO A 70 26.79 2.58 11.87
CA PRO A 70 27.63 1.54 12.45
C PRO A 70 28.40 1.94 13.72
N ASN A 71 28.57 3.25 13.96
CA ASN A 71 29.21 3.81 15.14
C ASN A 71 28.22 4.26 16.23
N ASP A 72 26.92 4.06 16.02
CA ASP A 72 25.90 4.23 17.05
C ASP A 72 25.83 2.94 17.89
N GLU A 73 25.70 3.09 19.20
CA GLU A 73 25.58 1.94 20.11
C GLU A 73 24.20 1.28 20.02
N ARG A 74 23.22 1.97 19.42
CA ARG A 74 21.85 1.47 19.24
C ARG A 74 21.73 0.55 18.05
N SER A 75 20.78 -0.37 18.14
CA SER A 75 20.42 -1.28 17.06
C SER A 75 18.93 -1.19 16.76
N GLY A 76 18.57 -1.07 15.48
CA GLY A 76 17.20 -0.91 15.03
C GLY A 76 16.25 -1.98 15.56
N ILE A 77 16.70 -3.23 15.56
CA ILE A 77 15.92 -4.35 16.07
C ILE A 77 15.78 -4.32 17.60
N GLN A 78 16.77 -3.78 18.33
CA GLN A 78 16.68 -3.65 19.78
C GLN A 78 15.65 -2.58 20.15
N THR A 79 15.75 -1.38 19.55
CA THR A 79 14.76 -0.30 19.75
C THR A 79 13.35 -0.74 19.38
N PHE A 80 13.19 -1.50 18.28
CA PHE A 80 11.88 -2.05 17.90
C PHE A 80 11.32 -3.03 18.93
N ARG A 81 12.17 -3.83 19.58
CA ARG A 81 11.75 -4.78 20.63
C ARG A 81 11.38 -4.08 21.91
N GLU A 82 12.08 -3.00 22.26
CA GLU A 82 11.83 -2.18 23.43
C GLU A 82 10.52 -1.40 23.33
N GLN A 83 10.34 -0.65 22.24
CA GLN A 83 9.13 0.14 22.01
C GLN A 83 8.77 0.19 20.52
N ARG A 84 7.52 -0.17 20.21
CA ARG A 84 7.00 -0.14 18.84
C ARG A 84 5.51 0.12 18.79
N ILE A 85 5.05 0.52 17.61
CA ILE A 85 3.62 0.60 17.32
C ILE A 85 3.04 -0.83 17.40
N PRO A 86 1.87 -1.03 18.03
CA PRO A 86 1.23 -2.33 18.08
C PRO A 86 1.03 -2.92 16.68
N LYS A 87 1.26 -4.24 16.55
CA LYS A 87 1.16 -4.99 15.28
C LYS A 87 2.19 -4.60 14.21
N ALA A 88 3.13 -3.71 14.51
CA ALA A 88 4.19 -3.35 13.58
C ALA A 88 5.08 -4.54 13.20
N ARG A 89 5.65 -4.48 12.00
CA ARG A 89 6.70 -5.37 11.51
C ARG A 89 8.03 -4.63 11.48
N PHE A 90 9.14 -5.35 11.64
CA PHE A 90 10.47 -4.77 11.53
C PHE A 90 11.02 -5.05 10.14
N PHE A 91 11.40 -4.00 9.43
CA PHE A 91 12.08 -4.06 8.15
C PHE A 91 13.58 -3.92 8.39
N ASP A 92 14.30 -5.03 8.23
CA ASP A 92 15.76 -5.06 8.41
C ASP A 92 16.43 -4.52 7.15
N LEU A 93 16.80 -3.24 7.18
CA LEU A 93 17.36 -2.53 6.03
C LEU A 93 18.65 -3.20 5.53
N ASP A 94 19.49 -3.73 6.42
CA ASP A 94 20.74 -4.39 6.05
C ASP A 94 20.53 -5.75 5.38
N LYS A 95 19.40 -6.40 5.65
CA LYS A 95 19.05 -7.67 4.99
C LYS A 95 18.44 -7.48 3.61
N VAL A 96 17.74 -6.36 3.39
CA VAL A 96 16.95 -6.11 2.17
C VAL A 96 17.68 -5.10 1.26
N ILE A 97 18.85 -5.52 0.77
CA ILE A 97 19.73 -4.74 -0.13
C ILE A 97 20.16 -5.56 -1.35
N ASP A 98 20.67 -4.90 -2.38
CA ASP A 98 21.44 -5.57 -3.43
C ASP A 98 22.83 -5.97 -2.92
N LYS A 99 22.97 -7.24 -2.53
CA LYS A 99 24.22 -7.82 -2.03
C LYS A 99 25.33 -7.92 -3.08
N ARG A 100 25.03 -7.69 -4.36
CA ARG A 100 26.02 -7.71 -5.45
C ARG A 100 26.66 -6.33 -5.65
N SER A 101 26.03 -5.28 -5.13
CA SER A 101 26.57 -3.93 -5.20
C SER A 101 27.80 -3.79 -4.29
N PRO A 102 28.86 -3.10 -4.75
CA PRO A 102 29.96 -2.71 -3.87
C PRO A 102 29.58 -1.56 -2.91
N TYR A 103 28.44 -0.91 -3.14
CA TYR A 103 27.92 0.19 -2.33
C TYR A 103 26.86 -0.30 -1.33
N PRO A 104 26.84 0.26 -0.10
CA PRO A 104 25.86 -0.11 0.93
C PRO A 104 24.45 0.38 0.58
N HIS A 105 23.44 -0.26 1.15
CA HIS A 105 22.01 0.14 1.08
C HIS A 105 21.45 0.35 -0.33
N MET A 106 21.99 -0.35 -1.33
CA MET A 106 21.46 -0.31 -2.68
C MET A 106 20.15 -1.09 -2.79
N LEU A 107 19.24 -0.56 -3.61
CA LEU A 107 17.93 -1.16 -3.87
C LEU A 107 18.09 -2.60 -4.39
N PRO A 108 17.48 -3.62 -3.75
CA PRO A 108 17.51 -4.98 -4.25
C PRO A 108 16.74 -5.12 -5.57
N ASP A 109 16.90 -6.26 -6.23
CA ASP A 109 16.06 -6.57 -7.39
C ASP A 109 14.59 -6.78 -6.98
N ALA A 110 13.69 -6.71 -7.96
CA ALA A 110 12.25 -6.79 -7.71
C ALA A 110 11.85 -8.11 -7.02
N LYS A 111 12.54 -9.22 -7.33
CA LYS A 111 12.28 -10.53 -6.74
C LYS A 111 12.70 -10.58 -5.27
N GLY A 112 13.88 -10.07 -4.95
CA GLY A 112 14.40 -9.98 -3.58
C GLY A 112 13.53 -9.08 -2.70
N PHE A 113 13.11 -7.92 -3.21
CA PHE A 113 12.19 -7.05 -2.50
C PHE A 113 10.83 -7.71 -2.24
N ALA A 114 10.25 -8.35 -3.27
CA ALA A 114 8.96 -9.03 -3.15
C ALA A 114 9.01 -10.20 -2.15
N ALA A 115 10.12 -10.95 -2.11
CA ALA A 115 10.34 -12.00 -1.12
C ALA A 115 10.40 -11.43 0.30
N ALA A 116 11.18 -10.37 0.53
CA ALA A 116 11.28 -9.72 1.84
C ALA A 116 9.93 -9.17 2.33
N MET A 117 9.14 -8.53 1.46
CA MET A 117 7.79 -8.08 1.79
C MET A 117 6.86 -9.25 2.13
N SER A 118 6.97 -10.36 1.41
CA SER A 118 6.16 -11.57 1.66
C SER A 118 6.50 -12.22 3.00
N GLU A 119 7.79 -12.28 3.38
CA GLU A 119 8.24 -12.77 4.68
C GLU A 119 7.70 -11.92 5.84
N LEU A 120 7.57 -10.61 5.63
CA LEU A 120 6.95 -9.68 6.58
C LEU A 120 5.40 -9.79 6.61
N GLY A 121 4.83 -10.60 5.71
CA GLY A 121 3.39 -10.78 5.54
C GLY A 121 2.71 -9.59 4.89
N VAL A 122 3.44 -8.73 4.18
CA VAL A 122 2.87 -7.57 3.47
C VAL A 122 2.31 -8.04 2.12
N ARG A 123 1.03 -7.77 1.89
CA ARG A 123 0.36 -8.08 0.62
C ARG A 123 0.33 -6.84 -0.27
N LYS A 124 0.15 -7.05 -1.58
CA LYS A 124 0.03 -5.97 -2.57
C LYS A 124 -1.04 -4.92 -2.24
N GLU A 125 -2.17 -5.37 -1.67
CA GLU A 125 -3.30 -4.50 -1.34
C GLU A 125 -3.20 -3.89 0.06
N ASP A 126 -2.17 -4.24 0.85
CA ASP A 126 -1.99 -3.66 2.18
C ASP A 126 -1.45 -2.22 2.05
N ALA A 127 -1.95 -1.31 2.88
CA ALA A 127 -1.37 0.02 3.01
C ALA A 127 -0.23 -0.03 4.04
N VAL A 128 0.98 0.25 3.60
CA VAL A 128 2.18 0.26 4.46
C VAL A 128 2.42 1.67 4.97
N VAL A 129 2.56 1.80 6.29
CA VAL A 129 2.97 3.07 6.93
C VAL A 129 4.35 2.86 7.55
N VAL A 130 5.36 3.46 6.92
CA VAL A 130 6.75 3.34 7.35
C VAL A 130 7.05 4.36 8.44
N TYR A 131 7.75 3.95 9.49
CA TYR A 131 8.21 4.81 10.56
C TYR A 131 9.59 4.35 11.07
N ASP A 132 10.25 5.22 11.84
CA ASP A 132 11.52 4.94 12.51
C ASP A 132 11.40 5.26 14.01
N SER A 133 12.47 5.02 14.74
CA SER A 133 12.70 5.19 16.14
C SER A 133 12.27 6.57 16.59
N LYS A 134 11.80 6.60 17.83
CA LYS A 134 11.29 7.81 18.48
C LYS A 134 12.38 8.88 18.61
N GLU A 135 13.65 8.49 18.76
CA GLU A 135 14.71 9.41 19.14
C GLU A 135 15.26 10.25 17.99
N LEU A 136 15.31 9.70 16.77
CA LEU A 136 16.02 10.33 15.65
C LEU A 136 15.12 10.63 14.45
N GLY A 137 13.91 10.08 14.41
CA GLY A 137 13.07 10.14 13.21
C GLY A 137 13.72 9.40 12.03
N ILE A 138 13.08 9.44 10.85
CA ILE A 138 13.71 8.90 9.63
C ILE A 138 14.74 9.93 9.16
N PHE A 139 16.03 9.64 9.34
CA PHE A 139 17.13 10.48 8.85
C PHE A 139 17.08 10.79 7.34
N SER A 140 16.38 9.95 6.58
CA SER A 140 16.31 9.99 5.11
C SER A 140 14.98 10.50 4.56
N ALA A 141 14.03 10.91 5.41
CA ALA A 141 12.74 11.41 4.94
C ALA A 141 12.87 12.87 4.50
N PRO A 142 12.24 13.29 3.40
CA PRO A 142 12.17 14.70 3.07
C PRO A 142 11.42 15.44 4.19
N ALA A 143 11.99 16.58 4.60
CA ALA A 143 11.33 17.54 5.48
C ALA A 143 10.16 18.24 4.75
#